data_AF-A0A2K3NNP8-F1
#
_entry.id   AF-A0A2K3NNP8-F1
#
_cell.length_a   1.000
_cell.length_b   1.000
_cell.length_c   1.000
_cell.angle_alpha   90.00
_cell.angle_beta   90.00
_cell.angle_gamma   90.00
#
_symmetry.space_group_name_H-M   'P 1'
#
loop_
_entity.id
_entity.type
_entity.pdbx_description
1 polymer ?
#
loop_
_entity_poly.entity_id
_entity_poly.type
_entity_poly.pdbx_seq_one_letter_code
_entity_poly.pdbx_strand_id
1 'polypeptide(L)'
;MATTGTVEVLPVIVEGVEKNLKLHWSKSVRQLTESVKVVVEDIDPDLYAKAQMDMKVKESEAHQKDIKRKKTWERIELAASKNQFVNPQRYICVSN
;
A
#
# COMPACT_ATOMS: atom_id res chain seq x y z
N MET A 1 -2.47 15.15 -29.30
CA MET A 1 -2.25 13.69 -29.43
C MET A 1 -1.20 13.32 -28.40
N ALA A 2 -1.58 12.67 -27.31
CA ALA A 2 -0.62 12.14 -26.34
C ALA A 2 0.31 11.16 -27.05
N THR A 3 1.61 11.26 -26.80
CA THR A 3 2.57 10.26 -27.29
C THR A 3 2.44 8.98 -26.46
N THR A 4 2.78 7.82 -27.02
CA THR A 4 2.74 6.55 -26.27
C THR A 4 3.53 6.62 -24.95
N GLY A 5 4.69 7.28 -24.96
CA GLY A 5 5.49 7.51 -23.75
C GLY A 5 4.80 8.35 -22.67
N THR A 6 3.97 9.33 -23.05
CA THR A 6 3.20 10.12 -22.07
C THR A 6 2.10 9.28 -21.39
N VAL A 7 1.51 8.32 -22.09
CA VAL A 7 0.44 7.46 -21.53
C VAL A 7 0.98 6.48 -20.49
N GLU A 8 2.22 6.01 -20.65
CA GLU A 8 2.84 5.03 -19.75
C GLU A 8 3.50 5.67 -18.53
N VAL A 9 4.14 6.82 -18.70
CA VAL A 9 4.95 7.44 -17.64
C VAL A 9 4.12 8.37 -16.76
N LEU A 10 3.14 9.09 -17.32
CA LEU A 10 2.37 10.08 -16.57
C LEU A 10 1.68 9.45 -15.34
N PRO A 11 1.00 8.28 -15.42
CA PRO A 11 0.35 7.69 -14.25
C PRO A 11 1.30 7.41 -13.08
N VAL A 12 2.55 7.01 -13.37
CA VAL A 12 3.58 6.76 -12.35
C VAL A 12 4.00 8.07 -11.67
N ILE A 13 4.14 9.15 -12.45
CA ILE A 13 4.44 10.48 -11.93
C ILE A 13 3.29 10.98 -11.04
N VAL A 14 2.04 10.84 -11.51
CA VAL A 14 0.84 11.23 -10.74
C VAL A 14 0.80 10.52 -9.39
N GLU A 15 1.05 9.21 -9.37
CA GLU A 15 1.10 8.44 -8.12
C GLU A 15 2.20 8.97 -7.17
N GLY A 16 3.38 9.30 -7.70
CA GLY A 16 4.47 9.90 -6.92
C GLY A 16 4.13 11.28 -6.35
N VAL A 17 3.53 12.16 -7.17
CA VAL A 17 3.08 13.51 -6.78
C VAL A 17 2.05 13.41 -5.66
N GLU A 18 0.99 12.63 -5.85
CA GLU A 18 -0.11 12.50 -4.87
C GLU A 18 0.37 11.87 -3.55
N LYS A 19 1.26 10.88 -3.60
CA LYS A 19 1.84 10.30 -2.37
C LYS A 19 2.75 11.28 -1.65
N ASN A 20 3.57 12.05 -2.36
CA ASN A 20 4.42 13.07 -1.74
C ASN A 20 3.60 14.15 -1.03
N LEU A 21 2.51 14.62 -1.67
CA LEU A 21 1.60 15.59 -1.04
C LEU A 21 0.97 15.05 0.25
N LYS A 22 0.56 13.78 0.25
CA LYS A 22 -0.12 13.16 1.40
C LYS A 22 0.82 12.74 2.52
N LEU A 23 1.99 12.18 2.19
CA LEU A 23 2.82 11.42 3.12
C LEU A 23 4.17 12.05 3.44
N HIS A 24 4.64 13.02 2.63
CA HIS A 24 5.94 13.61 2.86
C HIS A 24 5.91 14.54 4.09
N TRP A 25 6.90 14.39 4.98
CA TRP A 25 6.96 15.10 6.25
C TRP A 25 7.40 16.57 6.08
N SER A 26 8.32 16.84 5.14
CA SER A 26 8.84 18.19 4.90
C SER A 26 7.82 19.09 4.20
N LYS A 27 7.47 20.20 4.85
CA LYS A 27 6.56 21.22 4.31
C LYS A 27 7.07 21.81 2.99
N SER A 28 8.36 22.12 2.90
CA SER A 28 8.96 22.72 1.69
C SER A 28 8.91 21.77 0.49
N VAL A 29 9.12 20.47 0.72
CA VAL A 29 9.00 19.46 -0.34
C VAL A 29 7.55 19.35 -0.81
N ARG A 30 6.57 19.37 0.11
CA ARG A 30 5.15 19.38 -0.28
C ARG A 30 4.79 20.63 -1.09
N GLN A 31 5.25 21.82 -0.70
CA GLN A 31 5.00 23.06 -1.44
C GLN A 31 5.60 23.03 -2.85
N LEU A 32 6.82 22.51 -3.01
CA LEU A 32 7.40 22.30 -4.34
C LEU A 32 6.57 21.29 -5.14
N THR A 33 6.11 20.21 -4.48
CA THR A 33 5.28 19.19 -5.11
C THR A 33 3.92 19.73 -5.56
N GLU A 34 3.32 20.68 -4.83
CA GLU A 34 2.08 21.37 -5.25
C GLU A 34 2.31 22.14 -6.57
N SER A 35 3.47 22.76 -6.74
CA SER A 35 3.82 23.46 -7.98
C SER A 35 4.05 22.47 -9.13
N VAL A 36 4.71 21.33 -8.87
CA VAL A 36 4.89 20.26 -9.85
C VAL A 36 3.55 19.66 -10.26
N LYS A 37 2.62 19.48 -9.31
CA LYS A 37 1.28 18.97 -9.59
C LYS A 37 0.57 19.77 -10.67
N VAL A 38 0.59 21.10 -10.60
CA VAL A 38 -0.02 21.97 -11.60
C VAL A 38 0.55 21.68 -13.00
N VAL A 39 1.88 21.61 -13.11
CA VAL A 39 2.55 21.32 -14.39
C VAL A 39 2.19 19.93 -14.92
N VAL A 40 2.07 18.94 -14.03
CA VAL A 40 1.73 17.56 -14.42
C VAL A 40 0.26 17.42 -14.83
N GLU A 41 -0.66 18.14 -14.16
CA GLU A 41 -2.08 18.22 -14.54
C GLU A 41 -2.26 18.90 -15.90
N ASP A 42 -1.49 19.96 -16.19
CA ASP A 42 -1.56 20.70 -17.46
C ASP A 42 -1.13 19.87 -18.69
N ILE A 43 -0.36 18.78 -18.50
CA ILE A 43 0.06 17.91 -19.61
C ILE A 43 -1.14 17.18 -20.21
N ASP A 44 -1.97 16.57 -19.37
CA ASP A 44 -3.17 15.82 -19.76
C ASP A 44 -4.10 15.67 -18.54
N PRO A 45 -5.08 16.58 -18.36
CA PRO A 45 -5.96 16.58 -17.21
C PRO A 45 -6.81 15.31 -17.08
N ASP A 46 -7.23 14.73 -18.21
CA ASP A 46 -8.07 13.54 -18.25
C ASP A 46 -7.26 12.30 -17.82
N LEU A 47 -6.04 12.17 -18.33
CA LEU A 47 -5.13 11.11 -17.93
C LEU A 47 -4.72 11.25 -16.46
N TYR A 48 -4.52 12.48 -15.97
CA TYR A 48 -4.26 12.74 -14.55
C TYR A 48 -5.43 12.28 -13.67
N ALA A 49 -6.67 12.66 -14.02
CA ALA A 49 -7.86 12.25 -13.30
C ALA A 49 -8.04 10.73 -13.30
N LYS A 50 -7.82 10.09 -14.45
CA LYS A 50 -7.84 8.62 -14.57
C LYS A 50 -6.79 7.97 -13.68
N ALA A 51 -5.54 8.45 -13.71
CA ALA A 51 -4.46 7.92 -12.89
C ALA A 51 -4.75 8.04 -11.39
N GLN A 52 -5.35 9.15 -10.95
CA GLN A 52 -5.80 9.29 -9.56
C GLN A 52 -6.88 8.27 -9.18
N MET A 53 -7.86 8.02 -10.05
CA MET A 53 -8.89 7.02 -9.80
C MET A 53 -8.29 5.62 -9.71
N ASP A 54 -7.44 5.26 -10.67
CA ASP A 54 -6.75 3.96 -10.72
C ASP A 54 -5.91 3.74 -9.45
N MET A 55 -5.22 4.78 -8.97
CA MET A 55 -4.47 4.74 -7.71
C MET A 55 -5.38 4.45 -6.50
N LYS A 56 -6.52 5.15 -6.37
CA LYS A 56 -7.47 4.93 -5.26
C LYS A 56 -8.05 3.52 -5.26
N VAL A 57 -8.34 2.97 -6.45
CA VAL A 57 -8.81 1.58 -6.59
C VAL A 57 -7.74 0.61 -6.11
N LYS A 58 -6.49 0.76 -6.55
CA LYS A 58 -5.36 -0.06 -6.10
C LYS A 58 -5.15 0.01 -4.58
N GLU A 59 -5.24 1.19 -3.99
CA GLU A 59 -5.14 1.38 -2.54
C GLU A 59 -6.25 0.63 -1.79
N SER A 60 -7.50 0.72 -2.26
CA SER A 60 -8.64 0.00 -1.70
C SER A 60 -8.46 -1.51 -1.78
N GLU A 61 -8.05 -2.03 -2.94
CA GLU A 61 -7.77 -3.46 -3.11
C GLU A 61 -6.64 -3.96 -2.20
N ALA A 62 -5.55 -3.17 -2.09
CA ALA A 62 -4.45 -3.48 -1.20
C ALA A 62 -4.90 -3.52 0.27
N HIS A 63 -5.73 -2.56 0.69
CA HIS A 63 -6.29 -2.53 2.03
C HIS A 63 -7.19 -3.75 2.32
N GLN A 64 -8.05 -4.14 1.37
CA GLN A 64 -8.87 -5.34 1.51
C GLN A 64 -8.03 -6.62 1.61
N LYS A 65 -6.96 -6.73 0.82
CA LYS A 65 -6.00 -7.84 0.90
C LYS A 65 -5.33 -7.88 2.27
N ASP A 66 -4.95 -6.73 2.81
CA ASP A 66 -4.34 -6.64 4.14
C ASP A 66 -5.30 -7.06 5.26
N ILE A 67 -6.57 -6.64 5.20
CA ILE A 67 -7.61 -7.09 6.14
C ILE A 67 -7.76 -8.61 6.08
N LYS A 68 -7.83 -9.21 4.88
CA LYS A 68 -7.94 -10.67 4.71
C LYS A 68 -6.72 -11.39 5.29
N ARG A 69 -5.52 -10.84 5.07
CA ARG A 69 -4.27 -11.34 5.62
C ARG A 69 -4.29 -11.30 7.14
N LYS A 70 -4.65 -10.17 7.74
CA LYS A 70 -4.75 -10.01 9.20
C LYS A 70 -5.73 -11.01 9.83
N LYS A 71 -6.94 -11.15 9.27
CA LYS A 71 -7.93 -12.15 9.73
C LYS A 71 -7.44 -13.60 9.62
N THR A 72 -6.54 -13.87 8.68
CA THR A 72 -5.96 -15.21 8.52
C THR A 72 -4.92 -15.45 9.60
N TRP A 73 -4.06 -14.47 9.88
CA TRP A 73 -3.10 -14.53 10.99
C TRP A 73 -3.77 -14.68 12.35
N GLU A 74 -4.83 -13.91 12.63
CA GLU A 74 -5.59 -14.02 13.89
C GLU A 74 -6.17 -15.43 14.10
N ARG A 75 -6.61 -16.10 13.04
CA ARG A 75 -7.12 -17.49 13.11
C ARG A 75 -6.01 -18.49 13.40
N ILE A 76 -4.81 -18.29 12.83
CA ILE A 76 -3.63 -19.11 13.08
C ILE A 76 -3.17 -18.95 14.53
N GLU A 77 -3.07 -17.72 15.02
CA GLU A 77 -2.68 -17.40 16.40
C GLU A 77 -3.67 -18.00 17.42
N LEU A 78 -4.97 -17.94 17.13
CA LEU A 78 -6.00 -18.55 17.97
C LEU A 78 -5.89 -20.08 18.00
N ALA A 79 -5.64 -20.72 16.85
CA ALA A 79 -5.47 -22.17 16.78
C ALA A 79 -4.19 -22.63 17.51
N ALA A 80 -3.10 -21.90 17.37
CA ALA A 80 -1.84 -22.16 18.07
C ALA A 80 -2.01 -22.03 19.59
N SER A 81 -2.69 -20.98 20.06
CA SER A 81 -2.99 -20.77 21.49
C SER A 81 -3.84 -21.91 22.08
N LYS A 82 -4.77 -22.48 21.31
CA LYS A 82 -5.58 -23.63 21.73
C LYS A 82 -4.77 -24.94 21.79
N ASN A 83 -3.80 -25.11 20.90
CA ASN A 83 -2.93 -26.29 20.86
C ASN A 83 -1.84 -26.28 21.94
N GLN A 84 -1.61 -25.15 22.62
CA GLN A 84 -0.63 -25.08 23.71
C GLN A 84 -1.02 -25.93 24.93
N PHE A 85 -2.29 -26.30 25.06
CA PHE A 85 -2.79 -27.17 26.14
C PHE A 85 -2.69 -28.68 25.84
N VAL A 86 -2.28 -29.11 24.63
CA VAL A 86 -2.17 -30.54 24.27
C VAL A 86 -0.75 -31.11 24.35
N ASN A 87 0.21 -30.35 24.88
CA ASN A 87 1.53 -30.89 25.23
C ASN A 87 1.78 -30.72 26.74
N PRO A 88 1.18 -31.56 27.60
CA PRO A 88 1.70 -31.74 28.94
C PRO A 88 3.11 -32.29 28.76
N GLN A 89 4.09 -31.44 29.10
CA GLN A 89 5.52 -31.72 29.17
C GLN A 89 5.83 -33.22 29.14
N ARG A 90 6.20 -33.74 27.96
CA ARG A 90 6.94 -35.01 27.85
C ARG A 90 8.31 -34.78 28.49
N TYR A 91 8.38 -34.81 29.82
CA TYR A 91 9.64 -35.01 30.51
C TYR A 91 10.10 -36.41 30.15
N ILE A 92 11.14 -36.49 29.33
CA ILE A 92 11.89 -37.72 29.16
C ILE A 92 12.75 -37.85 30.43
N CYS A 93 12.26 -38.58 31.43
CA CYS A 93 13.10 -39.01 32.54
C CYS A 93 14.12 -40.00 31.97
N VAL A 94 15.37 -39.54 31.83
CA VAL A 94 16.51 -40.42 31.62
C VAL A 94 17.00 -40.81 33.02
N SER A 95 16.64 -42.01 33.47
CA SER A 95 17.17 -42.58 34.71
C SER A 95 18.62 -43.00 34.48
N ASN A 96 19.51 -42.59 35.39
CA ASN A 96 20.92 -42.95 35.43
C ASN A 96 21.13 -44.28 36.17
#